data_AF-A0A8J7CPM5-F1
#
_entry.id   AF-A0A8J7CPM5-F1
#
_cell.length_a   1.000
_cell.length_b   1.000
_cell.length_c   1.000
_cell.angle_alpha   90.00
_cell.angle_beta   90.00
_cell.angle_gamma   90.00
#
_symmetry.space_group_name_H-M   'P 1'
#
loop_
_entity.id
_entity.type
_entity.pdbx_description
1 polymer ?
#
loop_
_entity_poly.entity_id
_entity_poly.type
_entity_poly.pdbx_seq_one_letter_code
_entity_poly.pdbx_strand_id
1 'polypeptide(L)'
;MKGPAIIRSGWWVALAAVAVTLAVGAVLVAPLFDRAPGSSQEADFDLADTAVPSNLIVRAMTRDGVRALVAPAMVDAKEVDRFNREERGKMLVPDDRVIGIEISGDARAYPLRLMRWHEVVNDVVGGEAVAVTYSPLCDSVAVFSREVEGEVVEFGVSGLLYNSNTLLYDRRSGPPATPLWLQLDGRPVAGPTPGSRPQLALRPATLTTWASWRARHPATRVLAPLPDMKRLYKRDPYHSYFGSDLLRFPVEPLPPTEGLLLKDRLVIITIEGEDAAFPLPALAEAA
;
A
#
# COMPACT_ATOMS: atom_id res chain seq x y z
N MET A 1 4.45 32.82 61.76
CA MET A 1 4.23 33.05 60.31
C MET A 1 3.16 32.10 59.80
N LYS A 2 2.03 32.60 59.27
CA LYS A 2 1.01 31.74 58.64
C LYS A 2 1.52 31.38 57.24
N GLY A 3 1.69 30.09 56.96
CA GLY A 3 2.16 29.60 55.65
C GLY A 3 1.23 29.99 54.49
N PRO A 4 1.72 29.96 53.24
CA PRO A 4 0.98 30.45 52.08
C PRO A 4 -0.36 29.74 51.90
N ALA A 5 -1.40 30.53 51.57
CA ALA A 5 -2.81 30.10 51.54
C ALA A 5 -3.08 28.89 50.63
N ILE A 6 -2.26 28.69 49.59
CA ILE A 6 -2.39 27.61 48.61
C ILE A 6 -2.10 26.22 49.21
N ILE A 7 -1.28 26.15 50.26
CA ILE A 7 -0.94 24.88 50.93
C ILE A 7 -2.11 24.41 51.80
N ARG A 8 -2.85 25.36 52.40
CA ARG A 8 -4.00 25.06 53.27
C ARG A 8 -5.27 24.71 52.51
N SER A 9 -5.43 25.20 51.28
CA SER A 9 -6.63 24.99 50.48
C SER A 9 -6.68 23.64 49.75
N GLY A 10 -5.59 22.85 49.79
CA GLY A 10 -5.51 21.55 49.08
C GLY A 10 -5.35 21.65 47.56
N TRP A 11 -5.53 22.85 46.98
CA TRP A 11 -5.40 23.11 45.54
C TRP A 11 -3.99 22.82 44.99
N TRP A 12 -2.97 22.81 45.84
CA TRP A 12 -1.62 22.41 45.45
C TRP A 12 -1.56 20.95 44.95
N VAL A 13 -2.44 20.06 45.43
CA VAL A 13 -2.52 18.66 44.97
C VAL A 13 -3.07 18.60 43.54
N ALA A 14 -4.10 19.40 43.22
CA ALA A 14 -4.66 19.47 41.88
C ALA A 14 -3.66 20.09 40.89
N LEU A 15 -2.95 21.15 41.29
CA LEU A 15 -1.89 21.75 40.48
C LEU A 15 -0.71 20.80 40.27
N ALA A 16 -0.31 20.04 41.30
CA ALA A 16 0.71 19.00 41.17
C ALA A 16 0.25 17.88 40.23
N ALA A 17 -1.00 17.44 40.32
CA ALA A 17 -1.56 16.42 39.43
C ALA A 17 -1.59 16.88 37.96
N VAL A 18 -1.99 18.14 37.70
CA VAL A 18 -1.96 18.72 36.34
C VAL A 18 -0.51 18.82 35.83
N ALA A 19 0.41 19.31 36.66
CA ALA A 19 1.82 19.41 36.28
C ALA A 19 2.45 18.04 35.97
N VAL A 20 2.16 17.02 36.78
CA VAL A 20 2.62 15.64 36.52
C VAL A 20 1.98 15.08 35.26
N THR A 21 0.69 15.34 35.01
CA THR A 21 0.00 14.88 33.80
C THR A 21 0.58 15.52 32.54
N LEU A 22 0.87 16.83 32.58
CA LEU A 22 1.52 17.54 31.47
C LEU A 22 2.96 17.08 31.27
N ALA A 23 3.71 16.81 32.35
CA ALA A 23 5.07 16.30 32.25
C ALA A 23 5.11 14.87 31.69
N VAL A 24 4.24 13.98 32.15
CA VAL A 24 4.12 12.61 31.62
C VAL A 24 3.62 12.65 30.17
N GLY A 25 2.64 13.49 29.84
CA GLY A 25 2.19 13.71 28.47
C GLY A 25 3.32 14.21 27.57
N ALA A 26 4.10 15.19 28.02
CA ALA A 26 5.27 15.69 27.30
C ALA A 26 6.33 14.59 27.11
N VAL A 27 6.60 13.75 28.11
CA VAL A 27 7.55 12.62 28.00
C VAL A 27 7.04 11.53 27.06
N LEU A 28 5.73 11.25 27.05
CA LEU A 28 5.13 10.26 26.15
C LEU A 28 5.05 10.76 24.70
N VAL A 29 4.89 12.07 24.50
CA VAL A 29 4.72 12.68 23.17
C VAL A 29 6.06 13.20 22.62
N ALA A 30 7.07 13.49 23.44
CA ALA A 30 8.40 13.92 22.98
C ALA A 30 9.04 12.99 21.93
N PRO A 31 8.98 11.64 22.06
CA PRO A 31 9.48 10.72 21.02
C PRO A 31 8.69 10.74 19.70
N LEU A 32 7.51 11.38 19.68
CA LEU A 32 6.72 11.60 18.46
C LEU A 32 7.17 12.88 17.73
N PHE A 33 7.76 13.84 18.44
CA PHE A 33 8.27 15.09 17.86
C PHE A 33 9.77 15.06 17.54
N ASP A 34 10.54 14.19 18.20
CA ASP A 34 11.98 14.01 17.93
C ASP A 34 12.27 13.13 16.70
N ARG A 35 11.23 12.59 16.06
CA ARG A 35 11.34 11.90 14.78
C ARG A 35 11.11 12.90 13.66
N ALA A 36 12.18 13.50 13.17
CA ALA A 36 12.17 14.05 11.82
C ALA A 36 11.70 12.95 10.85
N PRO A 37 10.83 13.24 9.87
CA PRO A 37 10.59 12.33 8.77
C PRO A 37 11.95 11.93 8.16
N GLY A 38 12.32 10.64 8.26
CA GLY A 38 13.59 10.13 7.74
C GLY A 38 14.68 9.81 8.76
N SER A 39 14.52 10.07 10.07
CA SER A 39 15.53 9.64 11.08
C SER A 39 15.25 8.23 11.62
N SER A 40 15.43 7.22 10.78
CA SER A 40 15.71 5.87 11.25
C SER A 40 16.89 5.31 10.44
N GLN A 41 18.10 5.48 10.96
CA GLN A 41 19.18 4.53 10.73
C GLN A 41 18.76 3.20 11.38
N GLU A 42 17.81 2.50 10.77
CA GLU A 42 17.71 1.05 10.84
C GLU A 42 18.14 0.58 9.46
N ALA A 43 19.31 -0.09 9.43
CA ALA A 43 20.08 -0.47 8.26
C ALA A 43 19.42 -1.60 7.45
N ASP A 44 18.13 -1.45 7.14
CA ASP A 44 17.48 -2.34 6.20
C ASP A 44 18.02 -2.00 4.80
N PHE A 45 17.65 -0.89 4.19
CA PHE A 45 18.00 -0.64 2.77
C PHE A 45 19.13 0.37 2.59
N ASP A 46 19.95 0.18 1.55
CA ASP A 46 20.92 1.18 1.10
C ASP A 46 20.20 2.31 0.34
N LEU A 47 20.18 3.49 0.95
CA LEU A 47 19.61 4.72 0.40
C LEU A 47 20.70 5.78 0.13
N ALA A 48 21.98 5.40 0.11
CA ALA A 48 23.08 6.32 -0.19
C ALA A 48 23.12 6.69 -1.68
N ASP A 49 22.75 5.75 -2.55
CA ASP A 49 22.59 5.96 -3.99
C ASP A 49 21.12 5.75 -4.39
N THR A 50 20.47 6.82 -4.85
CA THR A 50 19.04 6.82 -5.19
C THR A 50 18.82 7.47 -6.55
N ALA A 51 17.98 6.85 -7.37
CA ALA A 51 17.53 7.40 -8.66
C ALA A 51 16.48 8.52 -8.50
N VAL A 52 16.06 8.80 -7.27
CA VAL A 52 15.09 9.84 -6.90
C VAL A 52 15.62 10.69 -5.75
N PRO A 53 15.03 11.86 -5.45
CA PRO A 53 15.41 12.63 -4.27
C PRO A 53 15.21 11.81 -2.98
N SER A 54 16.31 11.50 -2.30
CA SER A 54 16.31 10.62 -1.11
C SER A 54 15.50 11.20 0.06
N ASN A 55 15.38 12.53 0.15
CA ASN A 55 14.55 13.22 1.14
C ASN A 55 13.04 12.95 0.98
N LEU A 56 12.60 12.45 -0.17
CA LEU A 56 11.21 12.04 -0.42
C LEU A 56 10.98 10.55 -0.15
N ILE A 57 12.04 9.79 0.13
CA ILE A 57 11.92 8.40 0.58
C ILE A 57 11.67 8.42 2.08
N VAL A 58 10.47 8.01 2.48
CA VAL A 58 10.03 8.03 3.88
C VAL A 58 9.65 6.64 4.37
N ARG A 59 9.85 6.38 5.65
CA ARG A 59 9.44 5.12 6.29
C ARG A 59 8.04 5.24 6.86
N ALA A 60 7.12 4.42 6.39
CA ALA A 60 5.77 4.29 6.93
C ALA A 60 5.64 3.13 7.93
N MET A 61 6.43 2.07 7.74
CA MET A 61 6.44 0.88 8.59
C MET A 61 7.82 0.21 8.57
N THR A 62 8.03 -0.78 9.44
CA THR A 62 9.19 -1.67 9.36
C THR A 62 9.13 -2.52 8.09
N ARG A 63 10.26 -3.08 7.65
CA ARG A 63 10.29 -4.08 6.58
C ARG A 63 9.33 -5.22 6.89
N ASP A 64 8.56 -5.66 5.88
CA ASP A 64 7.51 -6.67 5.99
C ASP A 64 6.47 -6.35 7.10
N GLY A 65 6.26 -5.05 7.41
CA GLY A 65 5.23 -4.61 8.34
C GLY A 65 3.80 -5.03 7.93
N VAL A 66 3.61 -5.31 6.64
CA VAL A 66 2.47 -6.06 6.10
C VAL A 66 2.96 -7.39 5.52
N ARG A 67 2.12 -8.43 5.64
CA ARG A 67 2.47 -9.79 5.22
C ARG A 67 2.31 -9.93 3.71
N ALA A 68 3.41 -9.91 2.94
CA ALA A 68 3.38 -10.36 1.56
C ALA A 68 2.96 -11.84 1.50
N LEU A 69 2.07 -12.19 0.56
CA LEU A 69 1.65 -13.57 0.37
C LEU A 69 2.53 -14.29 -0.65
N VAL A 70 2.74 -15.59 -0.43
CA VAL A 70 3.50 -16.46 -1.32
C VAL A 70 2.66 -17.69 -1.60
N ALA A 71 2.39 -17.95 -2.88
CA ALA A 71 1.55 -19.05 -3.37
C ALA A 71 0.26 -19.20 -2.54
N PRO A 72 -0.55 -18.14 -2.38
CA PRO A 72 -1.71 -18.21 -1.50
C PRO A 72 -2.77 -19.17 -2.03
N ALA A 73 -3.60 -19.67 -1.11
CA ALA A 73 -4.77 -20.44 -1.49
C ALA A 73 -5.75 -19.59 -2.31
N MET A 74 -6.40 -20.25 -3.26
CA MET A 74 -7.40 -19.66 -4.14
C MET A 74 -8.69 -20.47 -4.03
N VAL A 75 -9.83 -19.81 -4.15
CA VAL A 75 -11.15 -20.45 -4.15
C VAL A 75 -11.87 -20.17 -5.46
N ASP A 76 -12.75 -21.05 -5.88
CA ASP A 76 -13.54 -20.83 -7.09
C ASP A 76 -14.65 -19.79 -6.85
N ALA A 77 -15.10 -19.12 -7.91
CA ALA A 77 -16.24 -18.20 -7.84
C ALA A 77 -17.51 -18.84 -7.23
N LYS A 78 -17.72 -20.15 -7.43
CA LYS A 78 -18.83 -20.90 -6.83
C LYS A 78 -18.70 -21.05 -5.31
N GLU A 79 -17.48 -21.12 -4.80
CA GLU A 79 -17.21 -21.19 -3.36
C GLU A 79 -17.45 -19.83 -2.70
N VAL A 80 -17.13 -18.73 -3.39
CA VAL A 80 -17.50 -17.38 -2.96
C VAL A 80 -19.02 -17.28 -2.80
N ASP A 81 -19.79 -17.80 -3.76
CA ASP A 81 -21.27 -17.81 -3.67
C ASP A 81 -21.77 -18.65 -2.51
N ARG A 82 -21.20 -19.84 -2.32
CA ARG A 82 -21.53 -20.73 -1.21
C ARG A 82 -21.29 -20.04 0.12
N PHE A 83 -20.09 -19.49 0.31
CA PHE A 83 -19.74 -18.71 1.49
C PHE A 83 -20.71 -17.55 1.72
N ASN A 84 -21.02 -16.78 0.68
CA ASN A 84 -21.96 -15.66 0.77
C ASN A 84 -23.38 -16.07 1.17
N ARG A 85 -23.83 -17.29 0.84
CA ARG A 85 -25.15 -17.80 1.26
C ARG A 85 -25.15 -18.32 2.69
N GLU A 86 -24.08 -19.01 3.09
CA GLU A 86 -24.00 -19.74 4.36
C GLU A 86 -23.54 -18.86 5.53
N GLU A 87 -22.71 -17.85 5.26
CA GLU A 87 -22.11 -17.00 6.29
C GLU A 87 -22.82 -15.64 6.41
N ARG A 88 -22.94 -15.13 7.64
CA ARG A 88 -23.50 -13.78 7.90
C ARG A 88 -22.68 -12.65 7.28
N GLY A 89 -21.39 -12.87 7.01
CA GLY A 89 -20.52 -11.89 6.35
C GLY A 89 -20.26 -12.30 4.91
N LYS A 90 -20.39 -11.37 3.97
CA LYS A 90 -20.07 -11.64 2.56
C LYS A 90 -18.55 -11.65 2.34
N MET A 91 -18.08 -12.64 1.58
CA MET A 91 -16.70 -12.72 1.10
C MET A 91 -16.45 -11.69 0.00
N LEU A 92 -17.32 -11.66 -1.02
CA LEU A 92 -17.32 -10.59 -2.03
C LEU A 92 -18.74 -10.21 -2.40
N VAL A 93 -18.98 -8.92 -2.59
CA VAL A 93 -20.23 -8.36 -3.12
C VAL A 93 -20.00 -7.79 -4.52
N PRO A 94 -21.05 -7.58 -5.34
CA PRO A 94 -20.92 -7.10 -6.73
C PRO A 94 -19.97 -5.92 -6.94
N ASP A 95 -20.02 -4.92 -6.05
CA ASP A 95 -19.27 -3.66 -6.17
C ASP A 95 -17.86 -3.72 -5.55
N ASP A 96 -17.47 -4.86 -4.96
CA ASP A 96 -16.11 -5.00 -4.43
C ASP A 96 -15.10 -4.87 -5.58
N ARG A 97 -14.10 -4.00 -5.40
CA ARG A 97 -13.01 -3.85 -6.37
C ARG A 97 -12.07 -5.03 -6.32
N VAL A 98 -11.73 -5.55 -7.50
CA VAL A 98 -10.79 -6.67 -7.68
C VAL A 98 -9.74 -6.29 -8.72
N ILE A 99 -8.52 -6.78 -8.50
CA ILE A 99 -7.49 -6.86 -9.52
C ILE A 99 -7.73 -8.17 -10.27
N GLY A 100 -8.10 -8.08 -11.53
CA GLY A 100 -8.27 -9.22 -12.43
C GLY A 100 -7.02 -9.44 -13.28
N ILE A 101 -6.56 -10.68 -13.36
CA ILE A 101 -5.43 -11.09 -14.21
C ILE A 101 -5.87 -12.33 -14.98
N GLU A 102 -5.56 -12.40 -16.26
CA GLU A 102 -5.71 -13.63 -17.05
C GLU A 102 -4.43 -13.86 -17.85
N ILE A 103 -3.79 -15.01 -17.62
CA ILE A 103 -2.60 -15.44 -18.36
C ILE A 103 -2.87 -16.87 -18.81
N SER A 104 -2.70 -17.15 -20.10
CA SER A 104 -2.90 -18.49 -20.68
C SER A 104 -4.24 -19.15 -20.30
N GLY A 105 -5.32 -18.35 -20.19
CA GLY A 105 -6.66 -18.80 -19.80
C GLY A 105 -6.87 -19.02 -18.30
N ASP A 106 -5.85 -18.86 -17.46
CA ASP A 106 -5.98 -18.91 -16.00
C ASP A 106 -6.37 -17.53 -15.46
N ALA A 107 -7.68 -17.32 -15.29
CA ALA A 107 -8.23 -16.08 -14.74
C ALA A 107 -8.24 -16.09 -13.20
N ARG A 108 -7.65 -15.05 -12.60
CA ARG A 108 -7.57 -14.83 -11.16
C ARG A 108 -8.13 -13.46 -10.78
N ALA A 109 -8.77 -13.38 -9.61
CA ALA A 109 -9.22 -12.15 -8.99
C ALA A 109 -8.58 -11.95 -7.60
N TYR A 110 -8.03 -10.78 -7.35
CA TYR A 110 -7.42 -10.40 -6.08
C TYR A 110 -8.20 -9.22 -5.48
N PRO A 111 -9.08 -9.44 -4.49
CA PRO A 111 -9.90 -8.37 -3.94
C PRO A 111 -9.09 -7.32 -3.20
N LEU A 112 -9.34 -6.03 -3.48
CA LEU A 112 -8.62 -4.93 -2.84
C LEU A 112 -8.79 -4.89 -1.31
N ARG A 113 -9.91 -5.43 -0.80
CA ARG A 113 -10.15 -5.60 0.65
C ARG A 113 -9.16 -6.55 1.32
N LEU A 114 -8.59 -7.50 0.57
CA LEU A 114 -7.52 -8.38 1.04
C LEU A 114 -6.17 -7.74 0.75
N MET A 115 -5.99 -7.24 -0.48
CA MET A 115 -4.72 -6.63 -0.91
C MET A 115 -4.27 -5.47 -0.01
N ARG A 116 -5.19 -4.66 0.54
CA ARG A 116 -4.81 -3.58 1.47
C ARG A 116 -4.12 -4.03 2.77
N TRP A 117 -4.14 -5.32 3.10
CA TRP A 117 -3.49 -5.89 4.29
C TRP A 117 -2.21 -6.69 3.94
N HIS A 118 -1.93 -6.87 2.65
CA HIS A 118 -0.83 -7.68 2.15
C HIS A 118 0.10 -6.90 1.22
N GLU A 119 -0.48 -5.99 0.44
CA GLU A 119 0.10 -5.14 -0.61
C GLU A 119 0.84 -5.87 -1.74
N VAL A 120 1.33 -7.09 -1.50
CA VAL A 120 2.03 -7.95 -2.45
C VAL A 120 1.52 -9.39 -2.33
N VAL A 121 1.22 -10.00 -3.48
CA VAL A 121 0.94 -11.42 -3.63
C VAL A 121 1.86 -11.99 -4.70
N ASN A 122 2.75 -12.89 -4.30
CA ASN A 122 3.59 -13.67 -5.20
C ASN A 122 2.84 -14.95 -5.60
N ASP A 123 2.29 -14.97 -6.82
CA ASP A 123 1.51 -16.10 -7.36
C ASP A 123 2.17 -16.68 -8.62
N VAL A 124 1.63 -17.80 -9.09
CA VAL A 124 1.86 -18.37 -10.42
C VAL A 124 0.52 -18.46 -11.14
N VAL A 125 0.38 -17.72 -12.22
CA VAL A 125 -0.87 -17.61 -13.01
C VAL A 125 -0.58 -18.02 -14.44
N GLY A 126 -1.30 -19.02 -14.95
CA GLY A 126 -1.10 -19.49 -16.32
C GLY A 126 0.31 -20.02 -16.62
N GLY A 127 1.03 -20.47 -15.59
CA GLY A 127 2.42 -20.90 -15.66
C GLY A 127 3.46 -19.79 -15.44
N GLU A 128 3.03 -18.52 -15.36
CA GLU A 128 3.92 -17.39 -15.17
C GLU A 128 4.01 -16.95 -13.70
N ALA A 129 5.23 -16.73 -13.20
CA ALA A 129 5.46 -16.19 -11.87
C ALA A 129 5.19 -14.66 -11.85
N VAL A 130 4.18 -14.24 -11.08
CA VAL A 130 3.73 -12.84 -11.03
C VAL A 130 3.71 -12.29 -9.60
N ALA A 131 3.96 -11.00 -9.47
CA ALA A 131 3.75 -10.23 -8.25
C ALA A 131 2.56 -9.29 -8.48
N VAL A 132 1.45 -9.57 -7.82
CA VAL A 132 0.26 -8.73 -7.83
C VAL A 132 0.40 -7.73 -6.69
N THR A 133 0.38 -6.44 -7.00
CA THR A 133 0.69 -5.40 -6.02
C THR A 133 -0.39 -4.34 -5.93
N TYR A 134 -0.57 -3.78 -4.73
CA TYR A 134 -1.51 -2.71 -4.44
C TYR A 134 -0.91 -1.78 -3.39
N SER A 135 -0.72 -0.50 -3.74
CA SER A 135 -0.36 0.55 -2.78
C SER A 135 -1.63 1.25 -2.30
N PRO A 136 -2.08 1.04 -1.04
CA PRO A 136 -3.36 1.57 -0.58
C PRO A 136 -3.40 3.08 -0.44
N LEU A 137 -2.24 3.74 -0.30
CA LEU A 137 -2.13 5.19 -0.18
C LEU A 137 -2.32 5.90 -1.51
N CYS A 138 -1.92 5.27 -2.62
CA CYS A 138 -2.11 5.79 -3.97
C CYS A 138 -3.35 5.19 -4.67
N ASP A 139 -3.98 4.19 -4.06
CA ASP A 139 -5.03 3.38 -4.68
C ASP A 139 -4.59 2.75 -6.03
N SER A 140 -3.28 2.52 -6.18
CA SER A 140 -2.64 2.07 -7.41
C SER A 140 -2.43 0.56 -7.40
N VAL A 141 -2.55 -0.05 -8.58
CA VAL A 141 -2.38 -1.48 -8.83
C VAL A 141 -1.35 -1.65 -9.92
N ALA A 142 -0.42 -2.57 -9.71
CA ALA A 142 0.50 -3.01 -10.73
C ALA A 142 0.75 -4.51 -10.59
N VAL A 143 0.96 -5.18 -11.72
CA VAL A 143 1.33 -6.58 -11.75
C VAL A 143 2.64 -6.69 -12.50
N PHE A 144 3.62 -7.34 -11.90
CA PHE A 144 4.93 -7.54 -12.50
C PHE A 144 5.21 -9.02 -12.69
N SER A 145 6.01 -9.35 -13.70
CA SER A 145 6.72 -10.62 -13.71
C SER A 145 7.66 -10.69 -12.52
N ARG A 146 7.80 -11.88 -11.92
CA ARG A 146 8.80 -12.15 -10.89
C ARG A 146 10.12 -12.63 -11.47
N GLU A 147 10.25 -12.73 -12.78
CA GLU A 147 11.52 -13.00 -13.42
C GLU A 147 12.37 -11.71 -13.45
N VAL A 148 13.38 -11.66 -12.59
CA VAL A 148 14.31 -10.54 -12.47
C VAL A 148 15.71 -11.09 -12.69
N GLU A 149 16.39 -10.57 -13.73
CA GLU A 149 17.76 -10.97 -14.06
C GLU A 149 17.89 -12.50 -14.29
N GLY A 150 16.84 -13.13 -14.85
CA GLY A 150 16.80 -14.57 -15.17
C GLY A 150 16.42 -15.50 -14.03
N GLU A 151 16.07 -14.96 -12.86
CA GLU A 151 15.61 -15.74 -11.71
C GLU A 151 14.21 -15.34 -11.27
N VAL A 152 13.44 -16.33 -10.78
CA VAL A 152 12.14 -16.07 -10.16
C VAL A 152 12.34 -15.63 -8.72
N VAL A 153 11.86 -14.44 -8.39
CA VAL A 153 12.03 -13.83 -7.07
C VAL A 153 10.74 -13.82 -6.27
N GLU A 154 10.85 -13.55 -4.98
CA GLU A 154 9.71 -13.18 -4.14
C GLU A 154 9.83 -11.71 -3.76
N PHE A 155 8.78 -10.93 -4.04
CA PHE A 155 8.72 -9.54 -3.60
C PHE A 155 8.14 -9.45 -2.20
N GLY A 156 8.71 -8.54 -1.40
CA GLY A 156 8.20 -8.10 -0.12
C GLY A 156 7.87 -6.61 -0.13
N VAL A 157 7.35 -6.14 1.02
CA VAL A 157 7.02 -4.73 1.24
C VAL A 157 8.10 -4.11 2.11
N SER A 158 8.83 -3.14 1.58
CA SER A 158 9.99 -2.56 2.28
C SER A 158 9.60 -1.73 3.52
N GLY A 159 8.35 -1.26 3.55
CA GLY A 159 7.87 -0.26 4.50
C GLY A 159 8.31 1.17 4.21
N LEU A 160 9.08 1.37 3.12
CA LEU A 160 9.46 2.65 2.56
C LEU A 160 8.45 3.08 1.48
N LEU A 161 8.28 4.39 1.37
CA LEU A 161 7.44 5.05 0.37
C LEU A 161 8.27 6.07 -0.40
N TYR A 162 7.96 6.25 -1.67
CA TYR A 162 8.37 7.41 -2.46
C TYR A 162 7.12 8.02 -3.12
N ASN A 163 6.89 9.33 -2.95
CA ASN A 163 5.67 10.01 -3.40
C ASN A 163 4.38 9.28 -2.96
N SER A 164 4.31 8.92 -1.68
CA SER A 164 3.24 8.10 -1.07
C SER A 164 3.03 6.69 -1.65
N ASN A 165 3.85 6.25 -2.61
CA ASN A 165 3.74 4.94 -3.24
C ASN A 165 4.75 3.94 -2.64
N THR A 166 4.31 2.70 -2.42
CA THR A 166 5.10 1.63 -1.81
C THR A 166 6.36 1.32 -2.62
N LEU A 167 7.49 1.15 -1.93
CA LEU A 167 8.70 0.58 -2.52
C LEU A 167 8.73 -0.94 -2.28
N LEU A 168 8.80 -1.70 -3.38
CA LEU A 168 8.94 -3.16 -3.38
C LEU A 168 10.41 -3.53 -3.25
N TYR A 169 10.68 -4.69 -2.66
CA TYR A 169 12.03 -5.24 -2.61
C TYR A 169 12.02 -6.74 -2.91
N ASP A 170 13.12 -7.24 -3.44
CA ASP A 170 13.36 -8.66 -3.67
C ASP A 170 13.89 -9.34 -2.40
N ARG A 171 13.24 -10.42 -1.95
CA ARG A 171 13.59 -11.13 -0.72
C ARG A 171 14.76 -12.11 -0.85
N ARG A 172 15.32 -12.33 -2.05
CA ARG A 172 16.50 -13.19 -2.27
C ARG A 172 17.71 -12.70 -1.46
N SER A 173 17.90 -11.39 -1.42
CA SER A 173 19.04 -10.75 -0.75
C SER A 173 18.58 -10.05 0.52
N GLY A 174 19.44 -10.09 1.54
CA GLY A 174 19.28 -9.30 2.75
C GLY A 174 19.47 -7.81 2.45
N PRO A 175 18.60 -6.93 2.96
CA PRO A 175 18.84 -5.49 3.01
C PRO A 175 20.08 -5.26 3.90
N PRO A 176 21.19 -4.65 3.41
CA PRO A 176 21.24 -3.48 2.54
C PRO A 176 21.47 -3.72 1.04
N ALA A 177 21.82 -4.93 0.63
CA ALA A 177 22.20 -5.22 -0.76
C ALA A 177 21.01 -5.34 -1.73
N THR A 178 19.79 -5.03 -1.25
CA THR A 178 18.58 -5.28 -2.00
C THR A 178 18.10 -4.02 -2.74
N PRO A 179 17.90 -4.10 -4.06
CA PRO A 179 17.26 -3.03 -4.82
C PRO A 179 15.81 -2.78 -4.40
N LEU A 180 15.41 -1.52 -4.52
CA LEU A 180 14.04 -1.06 -4.32
C LEU A 180 13.43 -0.65 -5.65
N TRP A 181 12.20 -1.07 -5.90
CA TRP A 181 11.42 -0.66 -7.07
C TRP A 181 10.15 0.09 -6.65
N LEU A 182 9.77 1.11 -7.41
CA LEU A 182 8.50 1.80 -7.19
C LEU A 182 7.34 0.88 -7.58
N GLN A 183 6.35 0.71 -6.70
CA GLN A 183 5.22 -0.18 -6.96
C GLN A 183 4.40 0.25 -8.17
N LEU A 184 4.29 1.56 -8.44
CA LEU A 184 3.43 2.09 -9.51
C LEU A 184 3.87 1.65 -10.92
N ASP A 185 5.16 1.75 -11.23
CA ASP A 185 5.70 1.54 -12.57
C ASP A 185 6.81 0.48 -12.61
N GLY A 186 7.30 0.02 -11.46
CA GLY A 186 8.37 -0.97 -11.38
C GLY A 186 9.76 -0.41 -11.66
N ARG A 187 9.96 0.90 -11.68
CA ARG A 187 11.31 1.48 -11.91
C ARG A 187 12.20 1.32 -10.69
N PRO A 188 13.50 1.06 -10.85
CA PRO A 188 14.43 1.01 -9.72
C PRO A 188 14.59 2.40 -9.11
N VAL A 189 14.60 2.46 -7.78
CA VAL A 189 14.61 3.70 -6.99
C VAL A 189 15.86 3.82 -6.13
N ALA A 190 16.27 2.73 -5.49
CA ALA A 190 17.41 2.71 -4.57
C ALA A 190 18.02 1.29 -4.46
N GLY A 191 19.06 1.15 -3.64
CA GLY A 191 19.87 -0.06 -3.50
C GLY A 191 21.05 -0.09 -4.48
N PRO A 192 21.85 -1.17 -4.51
CA PRO A 192 23.10 -1.19 -5.27
C PRO A 192 22.88 -0.92 -6.77
N THR A 193 23.55 0.11 -7.28
CA THR A 193 23.56 0.54 -8.68
C THR A 193 22.14 0.66 -9.28
N PRO A 194 21.25 1.50 -8.72
CA PRO A 194 19.85 1.50 -9.09
C PRO A 194 19.64 1.92 -10.55
N GLY A 195 20.47 2.83 -11.07
CA GLY A 195 20.42 3.27 -12.46
C GLY A 195 20.88 2.23 -13.50
N SER A 196 21.49 1.11 -13.07
CA SER A 196 21.91 0.02 -13.96
C SER A 196 20.93 -1.16 -13.96
N ARG A 197 19.90 -1.13 -13.11
CA ARG A 197 18.93 -2.23 -13.02
C ARG A 197 17.76 -2.04 -13.99
N PRO A 198 17.22 -3.14 -14.53
CA PRO A 198 16.03 -3.05 -15.36
C PRO A 198 14.80 -2.67 -14.53
N GLN A 199 13.88 -1.97 -15.18
CA GLN A 199 12.50 -1.82 -14.71
C GLN A 199 11.82 -3.20 -14.68
N LEU A 200 10.95 -3.42 -13.69
CA LEU A 200 10.18 -4.66 -13.60
C LEU A 200 9.24 -4.80 -14.80
N ALA A 201 9.19 -5.99 -15.39
CA ALA A 201 8.35 -6.24 -16.54
C ALA A 201 6.87 -6.27 -16.14
N LEU A 202 6.11 -5.25 -16.53
CA LEU A 202 4.67 -5.16 -16.29
C LEU A 202 3.90 -6.30 -16.96
N ARG A 203 2.79 -6.69 -16.34
CA ARG A 203 1.79 -7.61 -16.90
C ARG A 203 0.42 -6.95 -16.92
N PRO A 204 -0.38 -7.21 -17.98
CA PRO A 204 -1.74 -6.69 -18.06
C PRO A 204 -2.56 -7.11 -16.85
N ALA A 205 -3.24 -6.14 -16.25
CA ALA A 205 -4.18 -6.36 -15.17
C ALA A 205 -5.37 -5.43 -15.35
N THR A 206 -6.54 -5.86 -14.89
CA THR A 206 -7.76 -5.06 -14.93
C THR A 206 -8.21 -4.76 -13.51
N LEU A 207 -8.25 -3.48 -13.14
CA LEU A 207 -8.95 -3.05 -11.93
C LEU A 207 -10.43 -2.82 -12.26
N THR A 208 -11.33 -3.60 -11.67
CA THR A 208 -12.77 -3.52 -11.95
C THR A 208 -13.60 -3.97 -10.75
N THR A 209 -14.93 -3.98 -10.87
CA THR A 209 -15.81 -4.56 -9.86
C THR A 209 -15.87 -6.09 -9.98
N TRP A 210 -16.16 -6.76 -8.88
CA TRP A 210 -16.30 -8.21 -8.84
C TRP A 210 -17.38 -8.70 -9.83
N ALA A 211 -18.51 -8.01 -9.92
CA ALA A 211 -19.56 -8.35 -10.88
C ALA A 211 -19.07 -8.30 -12.33
N SER A 212 -18.41 -7.20 -12.72
CA SER A 212 -17.89 -7.01 -14.09
C SER A 212 -16.77 -7.98 -14.44
N TRP A 213 -15.90 -8.31 -13.48
CA TRP A 213 -14.87 -9.34 -13.69
C TRP A 213 -15.52 -10.71 -13.87
N ARG A 214 -16.38 -11.11 -12.94
CA ARG A 214 -17.03 -12.43 -12.95
C ARG A 214 -17.89 -12.67 -14.19
N ALA A 215 -18.57 -11.64 -14.70
CA ALA A 215 -19.36 -11.74 -15.92
C ALA A 215 -18.49 -12.14 -17.13
N ARG A 216 -17.25 -11.65 -17.21
CA ARG A 216 -16.29 -11.98 -18.27
C ARG A 216 -15.52 -13.28 -18.01
N HIS A 217 -15.25 -13.59 -16.73
CA HIS A 217 -14.44 -14.74 -16.33
C HIS A 217 -15.21 -15.60 -15.29
N PRO A 218 -16.26 -16.35 -15.70
CA PRO A 218 -17.12 -17.09 -14.77
C PRO A 218 -16.41 -18.25 -14.06
N ALA A 219 -15.31 -18.75 -14.64
CA ALA A 219 -14.46 -19.79 -14.06
C ALA A 219 -13.28 -19.21 -13.25
N THR A 220 -13.24 -17.90 -13.00
CA THR A 220 -12.15 -17.26 -12.26
C THR A 220 -11.98 -17.88 -10.87
N ARG A 221 -10.72 -17.98 -10.45
CA ARG A 221 -10.35 -18.23 -9.06
C ARG A 221 -10.13 -16.91 -8.34
N VAL A 222 -10.33 -16.90 -7.03
CA VAL A 222 -10.30 -15.70 -6.18
C VAL A 222 -9.34 -15.94 -5.03
N LEU A 223 -8.52 -14.93 -4.69
CA LEU A 223 -7.66 -14.98 -3.52
C LEU A 223 -8.48 -15.33 -2.26
N ALA A 224 -8.09 -16.42 -1.58
CA ALA A 224 -8.77 -16.85 -0.38
C ALA A 224 -8.36 -15.97 0.82
N PRO A 225 -9.31 -15.57 1.69
CA PRO A 225 -8.98 -14.86 2.91
C PRO A 225 -8.24 -15.80 3.87
N LEU A 226 -7.16 -15.31 4.48
CA LEU A 226 -6.49 -16.04 5.56
C LEU A 226 -7.40 -16.17 6.81
N PRO A 227 -7.53 -17.37 7.40
CA PRO A 227 -8.37 -17.59 8.57
C PRO A 227 -7.99 -16.71 9.78
N ASP A 228 -6.70 -16.49 10.01
CA ASP A 228 -6.15 -15.69 11.12
C ASP A 228 -6.43 -14.18 10.95
N MET A 229 -6.77 -13.71 9.75
CA MET A 229 -6.99 -12.31 9.42
C MET A 229 -8.46 -11.96 9.13
N LYS A 230 -9.41 -12.89 9.30
CA LYS A 230 -10.86 -12.71 8.99
C LYS A 230 -11.46 -11.42 9.59
N ARG A 231 -11.00 -10.98 10.77
CA ARG A 231 -11.46 -9.74 11.43
C ARG A 231 -10.90 -8.48 10.77
N LEU A 232 -9.65 -8.50 10.29
CA LEU A 232 -8.99 -7.36 9.66
C LEU A 232 -9.58 -7.09 8.28
N TYR A 233 -9.86 -8.13 7.50
CA TYR A 233 -10.47 -7.99 6.16
C TYR A 233 -11.89 -7.41 6.14
N LYS A 234 -12.52 -7.19 7.30
CA LYS A 234 -13.81 -6.48 7.42
C LYS A 234 -13.64 -4.98 7.60
N ARG A 235 -12.41 -4.50 7.78
CA ARG A 235 -12.09 -3.10 8.07
C ARG A 235 -11.43 -2.45 6.87
N ASP A 236 -11.64 -1.14 6.76
CA ASP A 236 -10.90 -0.28 5.85
C ASP A 236 -10.05 0.71 6.66
N PRO A 237 -8.73 0.45 6.83
CA PRO A 237 -7.86 1.35 7.57
C PRO A 237 -7.57 2.68 6.82
N TYR A 238 -7.97 2.78 5.55
CA TYR A 238 -7.76 3.97 4.71
C TYR A 238 -9.05 4.76 4.48
N HIS A 239 -10.20 4.34 5.02
CA HIS A 239 -11.47 5.06 4.86
C HIS A 239 -11.39 6.55 5.24
N SER A 240 -10.84 6.86 6.42
CA SER A 240 -10.67 8.25 6.86
C SER A 240 -9.62 9.02 6.05
N TYR A 241 -8.65 8.32 5.48
CA TYR A 241 -7.65 8.93 4.61
C TYR A 241 -8.28 9.41 3.32
N PHE A 242 -9.07 8.57 2.65
CA PHE A 242 -9.78 8.94 1.43
C PHE A 242 -10.97 9.88 1.68
N GLY A 243 -11.40 10.05 2.93
CA GLY A 243 -12.43 11.01 3.31
C GLY A 243 -11.95 12.46 3.47
N SER A 244 -10.67 12.75 3.27
CA SER A 244 -10.12 14.11 3.28
C SER A 244 -9.12 14.29 2.14
N ASP A 245 -8.80 15.53 1.78
CA ASP A 245 -7.79 15.79 0.75
C ASP A 245 -6.35 15.88 1.30
N LEU A 246 -6.14 15.55 2.58
CA LEU A 246 -4.82 15.67 3.22
C LEU A 246 -3.94 14.45 2.93
N LEU A 247 -2.75 14.67 2.37
CA LEU A 247 -1.75 13.61 2.18
C LEU A 247 -1.11 13.22 3.52
N ARG A 248 -0.92 11.90 3.73
CA ARG A 248 -0.26 11.35 4.95
C ARG A 248 1.26 11.38 4.85
N PHE A 249 1.79 11.36 3.63
CA PHE A 249 3.21 11.32 3.33
C PHE A 249 3.55 12.34 2.24
N PRO A 250 4.80 12.80 2.15
CA PRO A 250 5.22 13.77 1.15
C PRO A 250 4.98 13.28 -0.28
N VAL A 251 4.61 14.22 -1.15
CA VAL A 251 4.49 14.05 -2.60
C VAL A 251 5.05 15.31 -3.26
N GLU A 252 5.94 15.12 -4.24
CA GLU A 252 6.52 16.22 -5.01
C GLU A 252 6.74 15.81 -6.48
N PRO A 253 6.39 16.67 -7.46
CA PRO A 253 5.63 17.91 -7.29
C PRO A 253 4.16 17.63 -6.91
N LEU A 254 3.51 18.61 -6.26
CA LEU A 254 2.06 18.57 -6.10
C LEU A 254 1.39 18.91 -7.45
N PRO A 255 0.20 18.35 -7.74
CA PRO A 255 -0.55 18.72 -8.93
C PRO A 255 -0.95 20.22 -8.89
N PRO A 256 -1.25 20.82 -10.05
CA PRO A 256 -1.80 22.17 -10.11
C PRO A 256 -3.03 22.31 -9.20
N THR A 257 -3.14 23.44 -8.50
CA THR A 257 -4.22 23.67 -7.50
C THR A 257 -5.59 23.96 -8.12
N GLU A 258 -5.68 24.12 -9.44
CA GLU A 258 -6.93 24.46 -10.12
C GLU A 258 -7.64 23.19 -10.59
N GLY A 259 -8.76 22.88 -9.93
CA GLY A 259 -9.75 21.91 -10.42
C GLY A 259 -9.50 20.45 -10.06
N LEU A 260 -8.44 20.11 -9.33
CA LEU A 260 -8.16 18.75 -8.88
C LEU A 260 -7.87 18.69 -7.38
N LEU A 261 -8.45 17.67 -6.73
CA LEU A 261 -8.05 17.25 -5.40
C LEU A 261 -6.77 16.42 -5.47
N LEU A 262 -5.96 16.44 -4.40
CA LEU A 262 -4.70 15.70 -4.32
C LEU A 262 -4.87 14.18 -4.47
N LYS A 263 -6.09 13.68 -4.28
CA LYS A 263 -6.44 12.24 -4.37
C LYS A 263 -7.44 11.92 -5.47
N ASP A 264 -7.67 12.85 -6.40
CA ASP A 264 -8.49 12.54 -7.57
C ASP A 264 -7.86 11.39 -8.36
N ARG A 265 -8.69 10.42 -8.73
CA ARG A 265 -8.26 9.29 -9.55
C ARG A 265 -8.08 9.74 -10.98
N LEU A 266 -6.98 9.31 -11.58
CA LEU A 266 -6.62 9.62 -12.96
C LEU A 266 -6.63 8.34 -13.80
N VAL A 267 -6.96 8.48 -15.08
CA VAL A 267 -6.65 7.51 -16.12
C VAL A 267 -5.45 8.04 -16.89
N ILE A 268 -4.36 7.28 -16.92
CA ILE A 268 -3.18 7.62 -17.70
C ILE A 268 -3.15 6.70 -18.92
N ILE A 269 -2.99 7.28 -20.10
CA ILE A 269 -2.89 6.57 -21.36
C ILE A 269 -1.55 6.96 -21.98
N THR A 270 -0.74 5.95 -22.28
CA THR A 270 0.52 6.13 -23.01
C THR A 270 0.32 5.69 -24.46
N ILE A 271 0.53 6.60 -25.41
CA ILE A 271 0.44 6.32 -26.86
C ILE A 271 1.78 6.71 -27.47
N GLU A 272 2.46 5.77 -28.12
CA GLU A 272 3.76 6.02 -28.78
C GLU A 272 4.84 6.65 -27.88
N GLY A 273 4.74 6.42 -26.56
CA GLY A 273 5.68 6.97 -25.57
C GLY A 273 5.29 8.34 -25.01
N GLU A 274 4.16 8.91 -25.45
CA GLU A 274 3.59 10.13 -24.88
C GLU A 274 2.47 9.78 -23.89
N ASP A 275 2.53 10.37 -22.70
CA ASP A 275 1.54 10.18 -21.65
C ASP A 275 0.48 11.28 -21.68
N ALA A 276 -0.79 10.87 -21.61
CA ALA A 276 -1.92 11.74 -21.37
C ALA A 276 -2.66 11.31 -20.09
N ALA A 277 -2.93 12.25 -19.19
CA ALA A 277 -3.62 12.00 -17.94
C ALA A 277 -5.00 12.67 -17.94
N PHE A 278 -6.03 11.89 -17.61
CA PHE A 278 -7.43 12.31 -17.59
C PHE A 278 -8.02 12.08 -16.20
N PRO A 279 -8.43 13.14 -15.48
CA PRO A 279 -9.13 13.00 -14.22
C PRO A 279 -10.47 12.28 -14.41
N LEU A 280 -10.76 11.29 -13.56
CA LEU A 280 -12.06 10.60 -13.59
C LEU A 280 -13.25 11.55 -13.43
N PRO A 281 -13.21 12.60 -12.56
CA PRO A 281 -14.28 13.58 -12.50
C PRO A 281 -14.53 14.26 -13.86
N ALA A 282 -13.47 14.68 -14.55
CA ALA A 282 -13.58 15.32 -15.86
C ALA A 282 -14.13 14.36 -16.94
N LEU A 283 -13.74 13.08 -16.91
CA LEU A 283 -14.29 12.06 -17.81
C LEU A 283 -15.77 11.77 -17.54
N ALA A 284 -16.19 11.80 -16.28
CA ALA A 284 -17.59 11.57 -15.90
C ALA A 284 -18.53 12.71 -16.33
N GLU A 285 -18.04 13.96 -16.34
CA GLU A 285 -18.80 15.11 -16.86
C GLU A 285 -18.95 15.10 -18.38
N ALA A 286 -18.02 14.45 -19.08
CA ALA A 286 -18.01 14.38 -20.55
C ALA A 286 -18.82 13.20 -21.14
N ALA A 287 -19.36 12.30 -20.30
CA ALA A 287 -20.07 11.08 -20.70
C ALA A 287 -21.60 11.22 -20.62
#